data_AF-A0A383DB70-F1
#
_entry.id   AF-A0A383DB70-F1
#
_cell.length_a   1.000
_cell.length_b   1.000
_cell.length_c   1.000
_cell.angle_alpha   90.00
_cell.angle_beta   90.00
_cell.angle_gamma   90.00
#
_symmetry.space_group_name_H-M   'P 1'
#
loop_
_entity.id
_entity.type
_entity.pdbx_description
1 polymer ?
#
loop_
_entity_poly.entity_id
_entity_poly.type
_entity_poly.pdbx_seq_one_letter_code
_entity_poly.pdbx_strand_id
1 'polypeptide(L)'
;MNIFRELVTNNNKSSIHSNGSNYSYSRLIQDSDKFRSFSINRPLVFVVAKNSYDCLAGYVGLIRTNAVVALINDSIHESMFNNLVINFKPSIIYQPQNVFSFNKNWKQRL
;
A
#
# COMPACT_ATOMS: atom_id res chain seq x y z
N MET A 1 -1.49 14.18 1.00
CA MET A 1 -0.87 14.96 -0.11
C MET A 1 -1.68 14.71 -1.38
N ASN A 2 -1.84 15.69 -2.26
CA ASN A 2 -2.92 15.70 -3.26
C ASN A 2 -2.50 15.45 -4.72
N ILE A 3 -1.30 14.88 -4.92
CA ILE A 3 -0.66 14.70 -6.25
C ILE A 3 -1.46 13.82 -7.22
N PHE A 4 -2.42 13.03 -6.73
CA PHE A 4 -3.21 12.10 -7.55
C PHE A 4 -4.56 12.64 -8.01
N ARG A 5 -4.98 13.85 -7.60
CA ARG A 5 -6.26 14.43 -8.07
C ARG A 5 -6.25 14.71 -9.58
N GLU A 6 -5.09 15.09 -10.11
CA GLU A 6 -4.95 15.49 -11.52
C GLU A 6 -4.96 14.32 -12.51
N LEU A 7 -4.84 13.08 -12.02
CA LEU A 7 -4.88 11.87 -12.87
C LEU A 7 -6.24 11.67 -13.56
N VAL A 8 -7.33 12.15 -12.96
CA VAL A 8 -8.70 11.99 -13.49
C VAL A 8 -9.04 13.10 -14.47
N THR A 9 -8.57 14.32 -14.23
CA THR A 9 -9.00 15.51 -14.99
C THR A 9 -8.48 15.56 -16.42
N ASN A 10 -7.43 14.79 -16.76
CA ASN A 10 -6.72 14.95 -18.03
C ASN A 10 -6.57 13.67 -18.88
N ASN A 11 -7.20 12.54 -18.53
CA ASN A 11 -6.71 11.26 -19.07
C ASN A 11 -7.74 10.21 -19.54
N ASN A 12 -8.65 10.61 -20.42
CA ASN A 12 -9.67 9.71 -20.99
C ASN A 12 -9.10 8.67 -21.98
N LYS A 13 -7.80 8.74 -22.33
CA LYS A 13 -7.16 7.90 -23.36
C LYS A 13 -6.06 6.97 -22.84
N SER A 14 -5.64 7.11 -21.58
CA SER A 14 -4.59 6.27 -21.01
C SER A 14 -5.14 5.25 -20.01
N SER A 15 -4.50 4.09 -19.98
CA SER A 15 -4.87 2.96 -19.13
C SER A 15 -3.65 2.34 -18.46
N ILE A 16 -3.88 1.74 -17.31
CA ILE A 16 -2.93 0.90 -16.60
C ILE A 16 -3.16 -0.53 -17.09
N HIS A 17 -2.15 -1.15 -17.69
CA HIS A 17 -2.19 -2.56 -18.07
C HIS A 17 -1.53 -3.41 -16.97
N SER A 18 -2.25 -4.40 -16.44
CA SER A 18 -1.76 -5.30 -15.40
C SER A 18 -2.41 -6.67 -15.53
N ASN A 19 -1.61 -7.74 -15.58
CA ASN A 19 -2.07 -9.13 -15.67
C ASN A 19 -3.14 -9.35 -16.76
N GLY A 20 -2.95 -8.79 -17.95
CA GLY A 20 -3.89 -8.94 -19.08
C GLY A 20 -5.16 -8.07 -18.97
N SER A 21 -5.32 -7.32 -17.89
CA SER A 21 -6.46 -6.41 -17.68
C SER A 21 -6.05 -4.95 -17.90
N ASN A 22 -7.00 -4.14 -18.36
CA ASN A 22 -6.85 -2.69 -18.53
C ASN A 22 -7.71 -1.94 -17.51
N TYR A 23 -7.09 -1.02 -16.78
CA TYR A 23 -7.75 -0.19 -15.77
C TYR A 23 -7.62 1.28 -16.14
N SER A 24 -8.70 2.05 -15.97
CA SER A 24 -8.64 3.51 -16.13
C SER A 24 -8.08 4.18 -14.88
N TYR A 25 -7.54 5.40 -15.04
CA TYR A 25 -7.15 6.21 -13.88
C TYR A 25 -8.33 6.56 -12.97
N SER A 26 -9.53 6.76 -13.54
CA SER A 26 -10.76 6.96 -12.75
C SER A 26 -11.05 5.74 -11.87
N ARG A 27 -10.84 4.53 -12.40
CA ARG A 27 -11.02 3.30 -11.63
C ARG A 27 -9.97 3.17 -10.52
N LEU A 28 -8.71 3.50 -10.81
CA LEU A 28 -7.65 3.55 -9.80
C LEU A 28 -8.04 4.47 -8.64
N ILE A 29 -8.49 5.69 -8.92
CA ILE A 29 -8.88 6.64 -7.87
C ILE A 29 -10.10 6.13 -7.07
N GLN A 30 -11.11 5.59 -7.74
CA GLN A 30 -12.27 4.98 -7.07
C GLN A 30 -11.87 3.83 -6.13
N ASP A 31 -10.96 2.96 -6.57
CA ASP A 31 -10.48 1.86 -5.74
C ASP A 31 -9.59 2.34 -4.59
N SER A 32 -8.75 3.34 -4.82
CA SER A 32 -7.92 3.99 -3.79
C SER A 32 -8.73 4.75 -2.74
N ASP A 33 -9.88 5.33 -3.12
CA ASP A 33 -10.76 6.06 -2.19
C ASP A 33 -11.52 5.14 -1.23
N LYS A 34 -11.46 3.82 -1.43
CA LYS A 34 -11.95 2.82 -0.46
C LYS A 34 -11.10 2.79 0.82
N PHE A 35 -9.85 3.27 0.76
CA PHE A 35 -9.00 3.39 1.93
C PHE A 35 -9.55 4.50 2.83
N ARG A 36 -10.08 4.12 3.99
CA ARG A 36 -10.56 5.07 4.99
C ARG A 36 -9.40 5.87 5.55
N SER A 37 -9.67 7.12 5.92
CA SER A 37 -8.73 7.94 6.68
C SER A 37 -8.31 7.23 7.97
N PHE A 38 -7.02 7.23 8.27
CA PHE A 38 -6.50 6.66 9.51
C PHE A 38 -6.86 7.53 10.71
N SER A 39 -7.20 6.90 11.84
CA SER A 39 -7.43 7.59 13.12
C SER A 39 -6.13 8.10 13.77
N ILE A 40 -4.99 7.50 13.40
CA ILE A 40 -3.65 7.91 13.83
C ILE A 40 -3.16 9.00 12.86
N ASN A 41 -2.56 10.05 13.41
CA ASN A 41 -2.00 11.12 12.59
C ASN A 41 -0.77 10.59 11.83
N ARG A 42 -0.94 10.33 10.52
CA ARG A 42 0.13 9.95 9.58
C ARG A 42 0.89 8.64 9.93
N PRO A 43 0.23 7.47 9.91
CA PRO A 43 0.84 6.20 10.30
C PRO A 43 1.93 5.74 9.33
N LEU A 44 2.94 5.03 9.84
CA LEU A 44 3.87 4.26 9.03
C LEU A 44 3.19 2.98 8.56
N VAL A 45 3.13 2.79 7.25
CA VAL A 45 2.54 1.62 6.61
C VAL A 45 3.59 0.93 5.77
N PHE A 46 3.86 -0.33 6.09
CA PHE A 46 4.65 -1.20 5.22
C PHE A 46 3.74 -1.77 4.14
N VAL A 47 4.14 -1.64 2.89
CA VAL A 47 3.46 -2.21 1.74
C VAL A 47 4.38 -3.28 1.16
N VAL A 48 4.01 -4.55 1.33
CA VAL A 48 4.68 -5.65 0.63
C VAL A 48 4.28 -5.59 -0.83
N ALA A 49 5.19 -5.06 -1.63
CA ALA A 49 4.94 -4.61 -2.97
C ALA A 49 5.23 -5.71 -3.99
N LYS A 50 4.18 -6.14 -4.67
CA LYS A 50 4.23 -6.89 -5.92
C LYS A 50 3.70 -5.98 -7.02
N ASN A 51 4.31 -5.98 -8.20
CA ASN A 51 3.85 -5.17 -9.34
C ASN A 51 2.49 -5.68 -9.85
N SER A 52 1.42 -5.25 -9.19
CA SER A 52 0.03 -5.55 -9.51
C SER A 52 -0.83 -4.29 -9.37
N TYR A 53 -1.98 -4.30 -10.05
CA TYR A 53 -2.97 -3.24 -9.90
C TYR A 53 -3.39 -3.03 -8.44
N ASP A 54 -3.58 -4.11 -7.66
CA ASP A 54 -3.96 -4.01 -6.26
C ASP A 54 -2.92 -3.26 -5.42
N CYS A 55 -1.63 -3.57 -5.64
CA CYS A 55 -0.54 -2.87 -4.95
C CYS A 55 -0.52 -1.38 -5.32
N LEU A 56 -0.76 -1.05 -6.59
CA LEU A 56 -0.85 0.33 -7.06
C LEU A 56 -2.03 1.07 -6.42
N ALA A 57 -3.22 0.46 -6.42
CA ALA A 57 -4.42 1.03 -5.81
C ALA A 57 -4.23 1.24 -4.30
N GLY A 58 -3.58 0.30 -3.61
CA GLY A 58 -3.22 0.42 -2.20
C GLY A 58 -2.22 1.53 -1.94
N TYR A 59 -1.14 1.61 -2.71
CA TYR A 59 -0.15 2.68 -2.59
C TYR A 59 -0.79 4.07 -2.75
N VAL A 60 -1.58 4.26 -3.81
CA VAL A 60 -2.27 5.53 -4.07
C VAL A 60 -3.24 5.87 -2.94
N GLY A 61 -4.02 4.90 -2.45
CA GLY A 61 -4.94 5.10 -1.32
C GLY A 61 -4.22 5.53 -0.04
N LEU A 62 -3.08 4.91 0.28
CA LEU A 62 -2.28 5.24 1.46
C LEU A 62 -1.66 6.64 1.38
N ILE A 63 -1.15 7.05 0.23
CA ILE A 63 -0.61 8.42 0.05
C ILE A 63 -1.73 9.46 0.15
N ARG A 64 -2.92 9.16 -0.39
CA ARG A 64 -4.11 10.05 -0.33
C ARG A 64 -4.62 10.20 1.11
N THR A 65 -4.53 9.16 1.93
CA THR A 65 -4.87 9.20 3.37
C THR A 65 -3.76 9.76 4.26
N ASN A 66 -2.69 10.30 3.66
CA ASN A 66 -1.56 10.93 4.34
C ASN A 66 -0.72 9.97 5.19
N ALA A 67 -0.69 8.68 4.86
CA ALA A 67 0.23 7.72 5.49
C ALA A 67 1.68 7.91 5.02
N VAL A 68 2.63 7.52 5.88
CA VAL A 68 4.04 7.31 5.47
C VAL A 68 4.13 5.88 4.94
N VAL A 69 4.54 5.73 3.69
CA VAL A 69 4.58 4.41 3.03
C VAL A 69 6.02 3.95 2.84
N ALA A 70 6.34 2.75 3.30
CA ALA A 70 7.56 2.04 2.96
C ALA A 70 7.22 0.85 2.05
N LEU A 71 7.71 0.87 0.82
CA LEU A 71 7.57 -0.24 -0.12
C LEU A 71 8.63 -1.30 0.19
N ILE A 72 8.19 -2.52 0.47
CA ILE A 72 9.03 -3.67 0.77
C ILE A 72 8.88 -4.65 -0.39
N ASN A 73 9.98 -5.09 -0.98
CA ASN A 73 9.95 -6.07 -2.07
C ASN A 73 9.27 -7.37 -1.61
N ASP A 74 8.33 -7.93 -2.38
CA ASP A 74 7.63 -9.17 -2.06
C ASP A 74 8.53 -10.41 -2.03
N SER A 75 9.71 -10.32 -2.64
CA SER A 75 10.75 -11.36 -2.63
C SER A 75 11.74 -11.24 -1.46
N ILE A 76 11.51 -10.33 -0.50
CA ILE A 76 12.35 -10.20 0.69
C ILE A 76 12.34 -11.50 1.52
N HIS A 77 13.50 -11.88 2.03
CA HIS A 77 13.57 -13.02 2.95
C HIS A 77 12.83 -12.71 4.26
N GLU A 78 12.06 -13.68 4.77
CA GLU A 78 11.19 -13.50 5.92
C GLU A 78 11.94 -13.00 7.17
N SER A 79 13.15 -13.50 7.43
CA SER A 79 13.96 -13.04 8.58
C SER A 79 14.34 -11.55 8.48
N MET A 80 14.67 -11.08 7.27
CA MET A 80 15.02 -9.68 7.02
C MET A 80 13.78 -8.80 7.20
N PHE A 81 12.64 -9.25 6.71
CA PHE A 81 11.39 -8.54 6.88
C PHE A 81 10.95 -8.46 8.34
N ASN A 82 11.06 -9.56 9.10
CA ASN A 82 10.82 -9.56 10.54
C ASN A 82 11.73 -8.57 11.27
N ASN A 83 13.00 -8.46 10.89
CA ASN A 83 13.91 -7.46 11.42
C ASN A 83 13.42 -6.03 11.13
N LEU A 84 12.91 -5.76 9.92
CA LEU A 84 12.33 -4.45 9.60
C LEU A 84 11.09 -4.15 10.47
N VAL A 85 10.20 -5.12 10.66
CA VAL A 85 8.99 -4.94 11.49
C VAL A 85 9.37 -4.64 12.94
N ILE A 86 10.36 -5.34 13.51
CA ILE A 86 10.84 -5.12 14.87
C ILE A 86 11.46 -3.73 15.04
N ASN A 87 12.30 -3.31 14.09
CA ASN A 87 13.05 -2.06 14.19
C ASN A 87 12.21 -0.82 13.90
N PHE A 88 11.34 -0.88 12.89
CA PHE A 88 10.57 0.27 12.42
C PHE A 88 9.14 0.33 12.96
N LYS A 89 8.63 -0.77 13.53
CA LYS A 89 7.32 -0.84 14.20
C LYS A 89 6.19 -0.21 13.38
N PRO A 90 5.94 -0.67 12.13
CA PRO A 90 4.90 -0.11 11.30
C PRO A 90 3.54 -0.21 12.00
N SER A 91 2.72 0.82 11.88
CA SER A 91 1.37 0.83 12.44
C SER A 91 0.47 -0.15 11.69
N ILE A 92 0.71 -0.32 10.39
CA ILE A 92 -0.07 -1.19 9.49
C ILE A 92 0.89 -1.89 8.54
N ILE A 93 0.58 -3.15 8.24
CA ILE A 93 1.21 -3.90 7.15
C ILE A 93 0.13 -4.21 6.12
N TYR A 94 0.31 -3.71 4.91
CA TYR A 94 -0.50 -4.01 3.74
C TYR A 94 0.27 -4.99 2.86
N GLN A 95 -0.31 -6.15 2.58
CA GLN A 95 0.34 -7.21 1.81
C GLN A 95 -0.69 -8.00 0.99
N PRO A 96 -0.28 -8.67 -0.10
CA PRO A 96 -1.09 -9.68 -0.74
C PRO A 96 -1.46 -10.80 0.24
N GLN A 97 -2.57 -11.48 -0.03
CA GLN A 97 -2.95 -12.65 0.78
C GLN A 97 -1.85 -13.72 0.70
N ASN A 98 -1.52 -14.31 1.85
CA ASN A 98 -0.60 -15.44 2.01
C ASN A 98 0.90 -15.17 1.73
N VAL A 99 1.38 -13.92 1.82
CA VAL A 99 2.84 -13.64 1.66
C VAL A 99 3.60 -13.89 2.95
N PHE A 100 3.20 -13.27 4.07
CA PHE A 100 3.84 -13.48 5.37
C PHE A 100 2.84 -13.85 6.45
N SER A 101 3.22 -14.84 7.28
CA SER A 101 2.52 -15.24 8.49
C SER A 101 3.10 -14.47 9.68
N PHE A 102 2.40 -13.43 10.17
CA PHE A 102 2.92 -12.65 11.29
C PHE A 102 2.53 -13.19 12.65
N ASN A 103 3.51 -13.37 13.52
CA ASN A 103 3.28 -13.51 14.94
C ASN A 103 3.28 -12.12 15.62
N LYS A 104 2.15 -11.69 16.21
CA LYS A 104 1.97 -10.35 16.84
C LYS A 104 2.66 -10.19 18.21
N ASN A 105 3.74 -10.93 18.48
CA ASN A 105 4.38 -10.96 19.80
C ASN A 105 5.03 -9.64 20.24
N TRP A 106 5.21 -8.65 19.36
CA TRP A 106 5.75 -7.33 19.72
C TRP A 106 4.78 -6.45 20.52
N LYS A 107 3.46 -6.76 20.53
CA LYS A 107 2.49 -6.07 21.40
C LYS A 107 2.55 -6.50 22.86
N GLN A 108 3.27 -7.58 23.18
CA GLN A 108 3.37 -8.11 24.55
C GLN A 108 4.56 -7.52 25.35
N ARG A 109 5.35 -6.63 24.73
CA ARG A 109 6.55 -6.02 25.35
C ARG A 109 6.38 -4.50 25.58
N LEU A 110 5.15 -4.01 25.61
CA LEU A 110 4.75 -2.67 26.06
C LEU A 110 3.77 -2.83 27.23
#